data_AF-A0A8J4H4W3-F1
#
_entry.id   AF-A0A8J4H4W3-F1
#
_cell.length_a   1.000
_cell.length_b   1.000
_cell.length_c   1.000
_cell.angle_alpha   90.00
_cell.angle_beta   90.00
_cell.angle_gamma   90.00
#
_symmetry.space_group_name_H-M   'P 1'
#
loop_
_entity.id
_entity.type
_entity.pdbx_description
1 polymer ?
#
loop_
_entity_poly.entity_id
_entity_poly.type
_entity_poly.pdbx_seq_one_letter_code
_entity_poly.pdbx_strand_id
1 'polypeptide(L)'
;MILLNIIKAADYKLLKEKLPALPWYMQQYIEHKLPDLSPSTLLEYTRDYMRFLHWLMAEGLTLASSPSLVSLLDLERLTMANIDSYKLFLQLQLNNGLSTRERKLASLKSLFHYLSQVAEDEEQYPLLKRNY
;
A
#
# COMPACT_ATOMS: atom_id res chain seq x y z
N MET A 1 -3.67 5.20 -30.37
CA MET A 1 -4.72 5.60 -29.40
C MET A 1 -5.56 4.42 -28.89
N ILE A 2 -6.00 3.49 -29.75
CA ILE A 2 -6.85 2.33 -29.38
C ILE A 2 -6.15 1.35 -28.41
N LEU A 3 -4.89 0.98 -28.66
CA LEU A 3 -4.14 0.03 -27.82
C LEU A 3 -3.99 0.52 -26.37
N LEU A 4 -3.73 1.81 -26.17
CA LEU A 4 -3.59 2.42 -24.84
C LEU A 4 -4.89 2.33 -24.03
N ASN A 5 -6.04 2.50 -24.68
CA ASN A 5 -7.34 2.36 -24.02
C ASN A 5 -7.66 0.91 -23.65
N ILE A 6 -7.25 -0.06 -24.48
CA ILE A 6 -7.39 -1.49 -24.17
C ILE A 6 -6.52 -1.88 -22.97
N ILE A 7 -5.26 -1.42 -22.94
CA ILE A 7 -4.36 -1.68 -21.80
C ILE A 7 -4.92 -1.07 -20.52
N LYS A 8 -5.39 0.19 -20.57
CA LYS A 8 -6.02 0.83 -19.41
C LYS A 8 -7.25 0.07 -18.90
N ALA A 9 -8.09 -0.44 -19.80
CA ALA A 9 -9.26 -1.22 -19.42
C ALA A 9 -8.88 -2.57 -18.79
N ALA A 10 -7.86 -3.25 -19.35
CA ALA A 10 -7.35 -4.52 -18.82
C ALA A 10 -6.72 -4.33 -17.43
N ASP A 11 -5.88 -3.30 -17.26
CA ASP A 11 -5.26 -2.98 -15.98
C ASP A 11 -6.30 -2.57 -14.93
N TYR A 12 -7.33 -1.83 -15.33
CA TYR A 12 -8.44 -1.49 -14.43
C TYR A 12 -9.23 -2.72 -13.98
N LYS A 13 -9.47 -3.68 -14.89
CA LYS A 13 -10.11 -4.95 -14.53
C LYS A 13 -9.23 -5.72 -13.52
N LEU A 14 -7.94 -5.84 -13.80
CA LEU A 14 -7.00 -6.53 -12.91
C LEU A 14 -6.87 -5.83 -11.55
N LEU A 15 -6.87 -4.50 -11.52
CA LEU A 15 -6.89 -3.72 -10.28
C LEU A 15 -8.09 -4.11 -9.41
N LYS A 16 -9.30 -4.14 -10.00
CA LYS A 16 -10.53 -4.55 -9.30
C LYS A 16 -10.46 -5.97 -8.76
N GLU A 17 -9.85 -6.90 -9.49
CA GLU A 17 -9.68 -8.28 -9.05
C GLU A 17 -8.71 -8.41 -7.86
N LYS A 18 -7.69 -7.53 -7.77
CA LYS A 18 -6.69 -7.56 -6.69
C LYS A 18 -7.10 -6.78 -5.45
N LEU A 19 -7.95 -5.77 -5.60
CA LEU A 19 -8.33 -4.86 -4.53
C LEU A 19 -8.86 -5.57 -3.26
N PRO A 20 -9.72 -6.60 -3.34
CA PRO A 20 -10.24 -7.29 -2.16
C PRO A 20 -9.18 -8.01 -1.30
N ALA A 21 -7.97 -8.21 -1.81
CA ALA A 21 -6.87 -8.83 -1.07
C ALA A 21 -6.16 -7.85 -0.11
N LEU A 22 -6.39 -6.54 -0.26
CA LEU A 22 -5.87 -5.51 0.63
C LEU A 22 -6.80 -5.27 1.82
N PRO A 23 -6.30 -4.72 2.94
CA PRO A 23 -7.16 -4.17 4.00
C PRO A 23 -8.07 -3.06 3.48
N TRP A 24 -9.26 -2.95 4.06
CA TRP A 24 -10.30 -1.99 3.63
C TRP A 24 -9.78 -0.55 3.51
N TYR A 25 -8.90 -0.09 4.41
CA TYR A 25 -8.37 1.28 4.40
C TYR A 25 -7.40 1.52 3.24
N MET A 26 -6.69 0.49 2.77
CA MET A 26 -5.88 0.58 1.56
C MET A 26 -6.76 0.53 0.30
N GLN A 27 -7.87 -0.21 0.33
CA GLN A 27 -8.85 -0.20 -0.76
C GLN A 27 -9.45 1.20 -0.94
N GLN A 28 -9.88 1.83 0.15
CA GLN A 28 -10.37 3.21 0.14
C GLN A 28 -9.33 4.20 -0.41
N TYR A 29 -8.06 4.05 -0.03
CA TYR A 29 -6.98 4.88 -0.59
C TYR A 29 -6.83 4.71 -2.11
N ILE A 30 -6.85 3.46 -2.61
CA ILE A 30 -6.77 3.19 -4.05
C ILE A 30 -7.97 3.81 -4.78
N GLU A 31 -9.17 3.69 -4.22
CA GLU A 31 -10.39 4.29 -4.79
C GLU A 31 -10.31 5.82 -4.79
N HIS A 32 -9.83 6.43 -3.70
CA HIS A 32 -9.59 7.87 -3.61
C HIS A 32 -8.61 8.37 -4.68
N LYS A 33 -7.65 7.54 -5.11
CA LYS A 33 -6.65 7.89 -6.13
C LYS A 33 -7.03 7.52 -7.56
N LEU A 34 -8.14 6.82 -7.79
CA LEU A 34 -8.63 6.51 -9.14
C LEU A 34 -8.81 7.74 -10.06
N PRO A 35 -9.28 8.92 -9.57
CA PRO A 35 -9.38 10.12 -10.40
C PRO A 35 -8.03 10.72 -10.79
N ASP A 36 -7.01 10.58 -9.93
CA ASP A 36 -5.72 11.24 -10.06
C ASP A 36 -4.67 10.40 -10.79
N LEU A 37 -4.77 9.06 -10.67
CA LEU A 37 -3.73 8.13 -11.11
C LEU A 37 -4.25 7.12 -12.13
N SER A 38 -3.35 6.68 -13.01
CA SER A 38 -3.69 5.65 -13.99
C SER A 38 -3.94 4.28 -13.32
N PRO A 39 -4.79 3.41 -13.90
CA PRO A 39 -4.97 2.04 -13.40
C PRO A 39 -3.66 1.25 -13.28
N SER A 40 -2.73 1.43 -14.22
CA SER A 40 -1.42 0.78 -14.18
C SER A 40 -0.59 1.24 -12.97
N THR A 41 -0.61 2.53 -12.65
CA THR A 41 0.04 3.08 -11.46
C THR A 41 -0.55 2.51 -10.17
N LEU A 42 -1.89 2.46 -10.08
CA LEU A 42 -2.58 1.93 -8.91
C LEU A 42 -2.41 0.41 -8.75
N LEU A 43 -2.25 -0.30 -9.85
CA LEU A 43 -1.90 -1.71 -9.83
C LEU A 43 -0.49 -1.94 -9.28
N GLU A 44 0.47 -1.08 -9.62
CA GLU A 44 1.80 -1.10 -8.98
C GLU A 44 1.73 -0.78 -7.49
N TYR A 45 0.91 0.19 -7.08
CA TYR A 45 0.72 0.50 -5.65
C TYR A 45 0.12 -0.69 -4.90
N THR A 46 -0.90 -1.34 -5.48
CA THR A 46 -1.51 -2.57 -4.93
C THR A 46 -0.48 -3.69 -4.76
N ARG A 47 0.42 -3.88 -5.74
CA ARG A 47 1.51 -4.87 -5.67
C ARG A 47 2.51 -4.53 -4.57
N ASP A 48 2.84 -3.25 -4.40
CA ASP A 48 3.75 -2.79 -3.35
C ASP A 48 3.14 -3.01 -1.97
N TYR A 49 1.86 -2.68 -1.79
CA TYR A 49 1.13 -2.86 -0.55
C TYR A 49 1.01 -4.32 -0.17
N MET A 50 0.63 -5.19 -1.11
CA MET A 50 0.64 -6.63 -0.88
C MET A 50 2.02 -7.13 -0.43
N ARG A 51 3.10 -6.58 -0.97
CA ARG A 51 4.46 -6.98 -0.57
C ARG A 51 4.83 -6.52 0.84
N PHE A 52 4.46 -5.29 1.18
CA PHE A 52 4.62 -4.75 2.52
C PHE A 52 3.82 -5.55 3.57
N LEU A 53 2.57 -5.89 3.27
CA LEU A 53 1.71 -6.68 4.16
C LEU A 53 2.26 -8.09 4.41
N HIS A 54 2.72 -8.79 3.36
CA HIS A 54 3.37 -10.09 3.54
C HIS A 54 4.66 -9.99 4.36
N TRP A 55 5.42 -8.90 4.19
CA TRP A 55 6.60 -8.66 5.02
C TRP A 55 6.21 -8.44 6.49
N LEU A 56 5.18 -7.65 6.80
CA LEU A 56 4.68 -7.47 8.17
C LEU A 56 4.34 -8.81 8.83
N MET A 57 3.63 -9.67 8.08
CA MET A 57 3.25 -11.01 8.55
C MET A 57 4.48 -11.90 8.78
N ALA A 58 5.46 -11.87 7.86
CA ALA A 58 6.67 -12.69 7.96
C ALA A 58 7.57 -12.28 9.13
N GLU A 59 7.62 -11.00 9.48
CA GLU A 59 8.38 -10.46 10.61
C GLU A 59 7.63 -10.57 11.95
N GLY A 60 6.39 -11.09 11.96
CA GLY A 60 5.57 -11.19 13.16
C GLY A 60 5.08 -9.84 13.70
N LEU A 61 4.99 -8.82 12.85
CA LEU A 61 4.54 -7.46 13.21
C LEU A 61 3.01 -7.32 13.23
N THR A 62 2.29 -8.37 12.85
CA THR A 62 0.83 -8.49 12.90
C THR A 62 0.45 -9.94 13.22
N LEU A 63 -0.69 -10.13 13.87
CA LEU A 63 -1.28 -11.46 14.10
C LEU A 63 -2.33 -11.83 13.06
N ALA A 64 -2.52 -11.01 12.02
CA ALA A 64 -3.49 -11.26 10.97
C ALA A 64 -3.18 -12.57 10.22
N SER A 65 -4.21 -13.37 9.96
CA SER A 65 -4.09 -14.63 9.21
C SER A 65 -3.99 -14.43 7.69
N SER A 66 -4.29 -13.23 7.20
CA SER A 66 -4.19 -12.86 5.78
C SER A 66 -3.89 -11.36 5.62
N PRO A 67 -3.32 -10.94 4.48
CA PRO A 67 -3.03 -9.52 4.21
C PRO A 67 -4.25 -8.61 4.34
N SER A 68 -5.43 -9.07 3.94
CA SER A 68 -6.69 -8.32 4.03
C SER A 68 -7.17 -8.05 5.46
N LEU A 69 -6.64 -8.78 6.45
CA LEU A 69 -7.02 -8.67 7.86
C LEU A 69 -5.99 -7.88 8.69
N VAL A 70 -4.92 -7.37 8.08
CA VAL A 70 -3.99 -6.46 8.77
C VAL A 70 -4.74 -5.20 9.18
N SER A 71 -4.64 -4.83 10.45
CA SER A 71 -5.42 -3.75 11.05
C SER A 71 -4.70 -2.41 11.02
N LEU A 72 -5.45 -1.31 11.19
CA LEU A 72 -4.86 0.02 11.41
C LEU A 72 -3.95 0.03 12.65
N LEU A 73 -4.31 -0.71 13.71
CA LEU A 73 -3.50 -0.81 14.92
C LEU A 73 -2.14 -1.48 14.67
N ASP A 74 -2.07 -2.47 13.77
CA ASP A 74 -0.80 -3.06 13.36
C ASP A 74 0.11 -2.03 12.72
N LEU A 75 -0.44 -1.13 11.89
CA LEU A 75 0.30 -0.03 11.28
C LEU A 75 0.72 1.04 12.31
N GLU A 76 -0.17 1.41 13.22
CA GLU A 76 0.07 2.43 14.26
C GLU A 76 1.20 2.01 15.23
N ARG A 77 1.39 0.70 15.42
CA ARG A 77 2.44 0.12 16.27
C ARG A 77 3.82 0.08 15.60
N LEU A 78 3.91 0.36 14.30
CA LEU A 78 5.19 0.37 13.62
C LEU A 78 6.13 1.41 14.24
N THR A 79 7.42 1.11 14.16
CA THR A 79 8.49 2.01 14.60
C THR A 79 9.38 2.36 13.41
N MET A 80 10.19 3.41 13.54
CA MET A 80 11.17 3.76 12.50
C MET A 80 12.14 2.60 12.21
N ALA A 81 12.49 1.82 13.24
CA ALA A 81 13.30 0.63 13.08
C ALA A 81 12.62 -0.44 12.21
N ASN A 82 11.29 -0.59 12.31
CA ASN A 82 10.55 -1.49 11.41
C ASN A 82 10.60 -0.97 9.97
N ILE A 83 10.44 0.35 9.76
CA ILE A 83 10.55 0.95 8.42
C ILE A 83 11.94 0.74 7.82
N ASP A 84 13.00 0.87 8.62
CA ASP A 84 14.37 0.61 8.18
C ASP A 84 14.60 -0.87 7.87
N SER A 85 14.02 -1.79 8.66
CA SER A 85 14.02 -3.22 8.35
C SER A 85 13.33 -3.53 7.02
N TYR A 86 12.20 -2.89 6.72
CA TYR A 86 11.55 -3.05 5.43
C TYR A 86 12.40 -2.55 4.26
N LYS A 87 13.08 -1.39 4.40
CA LYS A 87 14.03 -0.90 3.38
C LYS A 87 15.14 -1.91 3.13
N LEU A 88 15.65 -2.54 4.19
CA LEU A 88 16.69 -3.55 4.11
C LEU A 88 16.17 -4.82 3.42
N PHE A 89 14.94 -5.27 3.72
CA PHE A 89 14.27 -6.36 3.03
C PHE A 89 14.17 -6.11 1.52
N LEU A 90 13.72 -4.91 1.10
CA LEU A 90 13.65 -4.54 -0.32
C LEU A 90 15.03 -4.60 -1.00
N GLN A 91 16.09 -4.22 -0.30
CA GLN A 91 17.45 -4.26 -0.82
C GLN A 91 17.98 -5.68 -0.95
N LEU A 92 17.97 -6.44 0.14
CA LEU A 92 18.70 -7.70 0.24
C LEU A 92 17.92 -8.89 -0.31
N GLN A 93 16.63 -8.96 -0.04
CA GLN A 93 15.82 -10.12 -0.40
C GLN A 93 15.24 -10.01 -1.81
N LEU A 94 14.98 -8.78 -2.28
CA LEU A 94 14.38 -8.56 -3.60
C LEU A 94 15.39 -8.09 -4.64
N ASN A 95 16.63 -7.82 -4.23
CA ASN A 95 17.67 -7.25 -5.07
C ASN A 95 17.17 -6.05 -5.89
N ASN A 96 16.29 -5.23 -5.31
CA ASN A 96 15.72 -4.08 -6.00
C ASN A 96 16.77 -2.97 -6.09
N GLY A 97 17.02 -2.48 -7.30
CA GLY A 97 17.85 -1.30 -7.52
C GLY A 97 17.29 -0.05 -6.82
N LEU A 98 18.15 0.95 -6.61
CA LEU A 98 17.84 2.16 -5.84
C LEU A 98 16.50 2.80 -6.24
N SER A 99 16.31 3.07 -7.53
CA SER A 99 15.11 3.73 -8.07
C SER A 99 13.82 2.93 -7.81
N THR A 100 13.88 1.60 -7.91
CA THR A 100 12.73 0.73 -7.64
C THR A 100 12.35 0.77 -6.17
N ARG A 101 13.33 0.77 -5.27
CA ARG A 101 13.07 0.87 -3.83
C ARG A 101 12.45 2.22 -3.47
N GLU A 102 13.01 3.31 -3.99
CA GLU A 102 12.48 4.66 -3.77
C GLU A 102 11.03 4.77 -4.27
N ARG A 103 10.72 4.20 -5.43
CA ARG A 103 9.35 4.13 -5.96
C ARG A 103 8.39 3.38 -5.03
N LYS A 104 8.81 2.24 -4.49
CA LYS A 104 8.02 1.42 -3.54
C LYS A 104 7.81 2.13 -2.19
N LEU A 105 8.84 2.83 -1.71
CA LEU A 105 8.73 3.61 -0.49
C LEU A 105 7.85 4.85 -0.70
N ALA A 106 7.89 5.47 -1.87
CA ALA A 106 7.04 6.60 -2.20
C ALA A 106 5.55 6.22 -2.23
N SER A 107 5.19 5.05 -2.78
CA SER A 107 3.80 4.57 -2.76
C SER A 107 3.30 4.31 -1.34
N LEU A 108 4.15 3.76 -0.46
CA LEU A 108 3.82 3.59 0.96
C LEU A 108 3.69 4.93 1.69
N LYS A 109 4.63 5.86 1.50
CA LYS A 109 4.54 7.20 2.10
C LYS A 109 3.26 7.92 1.71
N SER A 110 2.83 7.79 0.45
CA SER A 110 1.56 8.38 0.01
C SER A 110 0.34 7.78 0.72
N LEU A 111 0.35 6.47 0.97
CA LEU A 111 -0.69 5.80 1.77
C LEU A 111 -0.67 6.28 3.22
N PHE A 112 0.48 6.27 3.91
CA PHE A 112 0.58 6.71 5.30
C PHE A 112 0.19 8.18 5.48
N HIS A 113 0.56 9.03 4.52
CA HIS A 113 0.10 10.42 4.49
C HIS A 113 -1.42 10.51 4.38
N TYR A 114 -2.04 9.78 3.44
CA TYR A 114 -3.49 9.76 3.30
C TYR A 114 -4.18 9.32 4.59
N LEU A 115 -3.73 8.21 5.19
CA LEU A 115 -4.34 7.68 6.41
C LEU A 115 -4.19 8.61 7.62
N SER A 116 -3.14 9.43 7.66
CA SER A 116 -2.87 10.32 8.80
C SER A 116 -3.34 11.75 8.62
N GLN A 117 -3.67 12.19 7.40
CA GLN A 117 -3.97 13.59 7.10
C GLN A 117 -5.23 13.81 6.28
N VAL A 118 -5.82 12.76 5.69
CA VAL A 118 -6.93 12.88 4.75
C VAL A 118 -8.09 11.96 5.11
N ALA A 119 -7.82 10.70 5.44
CA ALA A 119 -8.85 9.75 5.82
C ALA A 119 -9.25 9.95 7.27
N GLU A 120 -10.56 10.02 7.50
CA GLU A 120 -11.16 10.24 8.83
C GLU A 120 -12.07 9.06 9.21
N ASP A 121 -12.20 8.80 10.51
CA ASP A 121 -13.22 7.93 11.06
C ASP A 121 -14.57 8.64 11.25
N GLU A 122 -15.56 7.95 11.82
CA GLU A 122 -16.90 8.49 12.06
C GLU A 122 -16.91 9.70 13.03
N GLU A 123 -15.87 9.86 13.84
CA GLU A 123 -15.68 10.94 14.80
C GLU A 123 -14.82 12.08 14.24
N GLN A 124 -14.48 12.05 12.94
CA GLN A 124 -13.63 13.02 12.25
C GLN A 124 -12.16 13.00 12.71
N TYR A 125 -11.70 11.90 13.31
CA TYR A 125 -10.28 11.72 13.63
C TYR A 125 -9.53 11.00 12.50
N PRO A 126 -8.26 11.35 12.25
CA PRO A 126 -7.45 10.63 11.28
C PRO A 126 -7.34 9.13 11.57
N LEU A 127 -7.37 8.29 10.54
CA LEU A 127 -7.28 6.83 10.68
C LEU A 127 -5.95 6.35 11.28
N LEU A 128 -4.86 7.11 11.10
CA LEU A 128 -3.57 6.91 11.77
C LEU A 128 -3.10 8.20 12.44
N LYS A 129 -2.50 8.10 13.62
CA LYS A 129 -1.93 9.26 14.31
C LYS A 129 -0.50 9.55 13.88
N ARG A 130 0.20 8.54 13.37
CA ARG A 130 1.61 8.63 12.97
C ARG A 130 1.78 8.55 11.46
N ASN A 131 2.64 9.43 10.96
CA ASN A 131 3.15 9.39 9.60
C ASN A 131 4.63 8.94 9.64
N TYR A 132 5.00 8.01 8.75
CA TYR A 132 6.30 7.32 8.76
C TYR A 132 7.14 7.63 7.50
#